data_AF-A0A5D6XMI0-F1
#
_entry.id   AF-A0A5D6XMI0-F1
#
_cell.length_a   1.000
_cell.length_b   1.000
_cell.length_c   1.000
_cell.angle_alpha   90.00
_cell.angle_beta   90.00
_cell.angle_gamma   90.00
#
_symmetry.space_group_name_H-M   'P 1'
#
loop_
_entity.id
_entity.type
_entity.pdbx_description
1 polymer ?
#
loop_
_entity_poly.entity_id
_entity_poly.type
_entity_poly.pdbx_seq_one_letter_code
_entity_poly.pdbx_strand_id
1 'polypeptide(L)'
;MYPNTPYVERVHAAMTALAIDIDEMNVWSSAVKASLLRAREETAAVSERDPTTADLLKTQSTLIRELVEQNQRLARLNTMAHAKLDRLEQIITHQSSETPIIPSASLHTRPQLPAAAEPARKRYQTKKSLRNVWYEWFAEKQRAAPLSRQRLHDLRACVCFMRLFLPGGYDLVSGDLLQIASDSETNVPTFLQENGESASAVGIVVVRTKRFNRAGALNDKIRSYQVLMESGRIIDNSPPASRFKVFMN
;
A
#
# COMPACT_ATOMS: atom_id res chain seq x y z
N MET A 1 -19.05 -50.01 25.44
CA MET A 1 -17.82 -50.28 24.67
C MET A 1 -17.58 -49.05 23.80
N TYR A 2 -16.68 -48.14 24.22
CA TYR A 2 -16.49 -46.87 23.51
C TYR A 2 -15.66 -47.09 22.24
N PRO A 3 -15.98 -46.44 21.11
CA PRO A 3 -15.22 -46.59 19.87
C PRO A 3 -13.84 -45.95 20.02
N ASN A 4 -12.78 -46.76 20.01
CA ASN A 4 -11.38 -46.31 20.03
C ASN A 4 -11.02 -45.62 18.72
N THR A 5 -11.27 -44.30 18.68
CA THR A 5 -10.76 -43.43 17.63
C THR A 5 -9.56 -42.65 18.18
N PRO A 6 -8.55 -42.34 17.35
CA PRO A 6 -7.34 -41.63 17.78
C PRO A 6 -7.62 -40.19 18.28
N TYR A 7 -8.84 -39.69 18.03
CA TYR A 7 -9.31 -38.45 18.60
C TYR A 7 -9.70 -38.60 20.09
N VAL A 8 -10.44 -39.66 20.43
CA VAL A 8 -10.89 -39.94 21.80
C VAL A 8 -9.71 -40.20 22.74
N GLU A 9 -8.68 -40.90 22.26
CA GLU A 9 -7.44 -41.13 23.03
C GLU A 9 -6.70 -39.82 23.35
N ARG A 10 -6.62 -38.89 22.40
CA ARG A 10 -5.99 -37.58 22.62
C ARG A 10 -6.77 -36.72 23.60
N VAL A 11 -8.11 -36.79 23.56
CA VAL A 11 -8.97 -36.09 24.51
C VAL A 11 -8.79 -36.67 25.91
N HIS A 12 -8.78 -37.98 26.07
CA HIS A 12 -8.51 -38.60 27.37
C HIS A 12 -7.10 -38.26 27.90
N ALA A 13 -6.07 -38.28 27.04
CA ALA A 13 -4.73 -37.88 27.45
C ALA A 13 -4.67 -36.41 27.92
N ALA A 14 -5.38 -35.50 27.24
CA ALA A 14 -5.48 -34.10 27.64
C ALA A 14 -6.28 -33.91 28.94
N MET A 15 -7.35 -34.70 29.14
CA MET A 15 -8.13 -34.69 30.39
C MET A 15 -7.28 -35.13 31.58
N THR A 16 -6.50 -36.21 31.42
CA THR A 16 -5.58 -36.70 32.46
C THR A 16 -4.47 -35.69 32.76
N ALA A 17 -3.92 -35.00 31.75
CA ALA A 17 -2.88 -33.99 31.93
C ALA A 17 -3.37 -32.73 32.67
N LEU A 18 -4.67 -32.42 32.56
CA LEU A 18 -5.29 -31.25 33.18
C LEU A 18 -6.10 -31.58 34.46
N ALA A 19 -6.07 -32.85 34.90
CA ALA A 19 -6.86 -33.36 36.03
C ALA A 19 -8.36 -33.03 35.94
N ILE A 20 -8.91 -32.99 34.71
CA ILE A 20 -10.32 -32.72 34.48
C ILE A 20 -11.08 -34.03 34.63
N ASP A 21 -12.06 -34.03 35.53
CA ASP A 21 -12.87 -35.22 35.78
C ASP A 21 -13.87 -35.47 34.64
N ILE A 22 -14.24 -36.74 34.46
CA ILE A 22 -15.14 -37.12 33.36
C ILE A 22 -16.54 -36.52 33.53
N ASP A 23 -16.96 -36.29 34.77
CA ASP A 23 -18.24 -35.66 35.08
C ASP A 23 -18.26 -34.18 34.71
N GLU A 24 -17.16 -33.45 34.90
CA GLU A 24 -17.02 -32.06 34.45
C GLU A 24 -17.09 -31.95 32.92
N MET A 25 -16.42 -32.87 32.22
CA MET A 25 -16.47 -32.95 30.75
C MET A 25 -17.89 -33.26 30.26
N ASN A 26 -18.64 -34.11 30.96
CA ASN A 26 -20.03 -34.42 30.64
C ASN A 26 -20.94 -33.20 30.83
N VAL A 27 -20.73 -32.42 31.91
CA VAL A 27 -21.45 -31.16 32.13
C VAL A 27 -21.17 -30.18 30.99
N TRP A 28 -19.91 -29.99 30.60
CA TRP A 28 -19.54 -29.11 29.49
C TRP A 28 -20.12 -29.58 28.15
N SER A 29 -20.06 -30.88 27.87
CA SER A 29 -20.66 -31.45 26.66
C SER A 29 -22.17 -31.20 26.61
N SER A 30 -22.87 -31.36 27.73
CA SER A 30 -24.31 -31.10 27.83
C SER A 30 -24.65 -29.62 27.65
N ALA A 31 -23.85 -28.72 28.23
CA ALA A 31 -24.02 -27.27 28.09
C ALA A 31 -23.79 -26.81 26.64
N VAL A 32 -22.76 -27.33 25.97
CA VAL A 32 -22.49 -27.06 24.56
C VAL A 32 -23.63 -27.58 23.69
N LYS A 33 -24.09 -28.82 23.90
CA LYS A 33 -25.27 -29.36 23.17
C LYS A 33 -26.52 -28.50 23.38
N ALA A 34 -26.80 -28.06 24.60
CA ALA A 34 -27.94 -27.21 24.90
C ALA A 34 -27.83 -25.83 24.24
N SER A 35 -26.63 -25.24 24.19
CA SER A 35 -26.40 -23.97 23.47
C SER A 35 -26.58 -24.09 21.96
N LEU A 36 -26.15 -25.21 21.37
CA LEU A 36 -26.31 -25.48 19.94
C LEU A 36 -27.78 -25.71 19.56
N LEU A 37 -28.54 -26.39 20.43
CA LEU A 37 -29.99 -26.57 20.24
C LEU A 37 -30.73 -25.24 20.32
N ARG A 38 -30.40 -24.38 21.30
CA ARG A 38 -30.98 -23.03 21.39
C ARG A 38 -30.66 -22.15 20.18
N ALA A 39 -29.40 -22.16 19.73
CA ALA A 39 -29.00 -21.41 18.53
C ALA A 39 -29.77 -21.90 17.29
N ARG A 40 -30.03 -23.21 17.19
CA ARG A 40 -30.82 -23.79 16.10
C ARG A 40 -32.29 -23.36 16.18
N GLU A 41 -32.89 -23.37 17.36
CA GLU A 41 -34.27 -22.89 17.59
C GLU A 41 -34.41 -21.39 17.28
N GLU A 42 -33.43 -20.57 17.65
CA GLU A 42 -33.39 -19.15 17.30
C GLU A 42 -33.29 -18.93 15.79
N THR A 43 -32.45 -19.71 15.08
CA THR A 43 -32.37 -19.64 13.61
C THR A 43 -33.65 -20.13 12.93
N ALA A 44 -34.36 -21.10 13.50
CA ALA A 44 -35.64 -21.57 13.01
C ALA A 44 -36.75 -20.54 13.23
N ALA A 45 -36.78 -19.88 14.39
CA ALA A 45 -37.74 -18.82 14.73
C ALA A 45 -37.57 -17.54 13.88
N VAL A 46 -36.34 -17.25 13.42
CA VAL A 46 -36.06 -16.18 12.45
C VAL A 46 -36.54 -16.56 11.05
N SER A 47 -36.52 -17.86 10.71
CA SER A 47 -37.00 -18.36 9.41
C SER A 47 -38.52 -18.48 9.31
N GLU A 48 -39.26 -18.52 10.43
CA GLU A 48 -40.74 -18.64 10.43
C GLU A 48 -41.48 -17.29 10.41
N ARG A 49 -40.79 -16.14 10.49
CA ARG A 49 -41.39 -14.83 10.24
C ARG A 49 -41.18 -14.44 8.78
N ASP A 50 -41.99 -15.00 7.89
CA ASP A 50 -42.05 -14.57 6.49
C ASP A 50 -42.36 -13.06 6.44
N PRO A 51 -41.45 -12.20 5.96
CA PRO A 51 -41.76 -10.79 5.76
C PRO A 51 -42.81 -10.68 4.66
N THR A 52 -43.88 -9.93 4.91
CA THR A 52 -44.94 -9.71 3.93
C THR A 52 -44.31 -9.16 2.64
N THR A 53 -44.80 -9.54 1.46
CA THR A 53 -44.27 -9.08 0.17
C THR A 53 -44.15 -7.55 0.09
N ALA A 54 -45.01 -6.81 0.79
CA ALA A 54 -44.94 -5.36 0.95
C ALA A 54 -43.69 -4.87 1.73
N ASP A 55 -43.27 -5.58 2.78
CA ASP A 55 -42.07 -5.25 3.56
C ASP A 55 -40.80 -5.51 2.75
N LEU A 56 -40.79 -6.57 1.95
CA LEU A 56 -39.71 -6.88 1.03
C LEU A 56 -39.58 -5.81 -0.06
N LEU A 57 -40.71 -5.40 -0.67
CA LEU A 57 -40.75 -4.33 -1.67
C LEU A 57 -40.32 -2.98 -1.10
N LYS A 58 -40.70 -2.67 0.14
CA LYS A 58 -40.27 -1.45 0.84
C LYS A 58 -38.77 -1.46 1.09
N THR A 59 -38.24 -2.58 1.58
CA THR A 59 -36.80 -2.76 1.82
C THR A 59 -36.00 -2.67 0.51
N GLN A 60 -36.49 -3.32 -0.55
CA GLN A 60 -35.87 -3.24 -1.88
C GLN A 60 -35.89 -1.80 -2.41
N SER A 61 -36.98 -1.07 -2.24
CA SER A 61 -37.10 0.33 -2.66
C SER A 61 -36.14 1.25 -1.88
N THR A 62 -35.94 1.00 -0.59
CA THR A 62 -34.95 1.75 0.22
C THR A 62 -33.52 1.46 -0.23
N LEU A 63 -33.18 0.20 -0.52
CA LEU A 63 -31.86 -0.19 -1.01
C LEU A 63 -31.56 0.41 -2.38
N ILE A 64 -32.53 0.42 -3.30
CA ILE A 64 -32.39 1.06 -4.61
C ILE A 64 -32.11 2.56 -4.45
N ARG A 65 -32.82 3.23 -3.53
CA ARG A 65 -32.61 4.67 -3.28
C ARG A 65 -31.21 4.95 -2.75
N GLU A 66 -30.74 4.17 -1.78
CA GLU A 66 -29.39 4.28 -1.23
C GLU A 66 -28.33 4.04 -2.32
N LEU A 67 -28.50 3.00 -3.15
CA LEU A 67 -27.59 2.72 -4.26
C LEU A 67 -27.56 3.84 -5.31
N VAL A 68 -28.71 4.47 -5.58
CA VAL A 68 -28.77 5.64 -6.48
C VAL A 68 -28.02 6.82 -5.87
N GLU A 69 -28.20 7.08 -4.57
CA GLU A 69 -27.50 8.17 -3.88
C GLU A 69 -25.98 7.94 -3.86
N GLN A 70 -25.54 6.71 -3.59
CA GLN A 70 -24.13 6.34 -3.65
C GLN A 70 -23.55 6.48 -5.06
N ASN A 71 -24.28 6.05 -6.10
CA ASN A 71 -23.87 6.24 -7.48
C ASN A 71 -23.77 7.72 -7.87
N GLN A 72 -24.71 8.56 -7.41
CA GLN A 72 -24.63 10.00 -7.63
C GLN A 72 -23.41 10.62 -6.93
N ARG A 73 -23.11 10.18 -5.70
CA ARG A 73 -21.92 10.62 -4.97
C ARG A 73 -20.64 10.21 -5.70
N LEU A 74 -20.55 8.97 -6.16
CA LEU A 74 -19.42 8.48 -6.94
C LEU A 74 -19.27 9.25 -8.26
N ALA A 75 -20.36 9.51 -8.96
CA ALA A 75 -20.35 10.31 -10.18
C ALA A 75 -19.80 11.72 -9.93
N ARG A 76 -20.22 12.38 -8.84
CA ARG A 76 -19.68 13.70 -8.44
C ARG A 76 -18.19 13.67 -8.10
N LEU A 77 -17.73 12.63 -7.42
CA LEU A 77 -16.30 12.48 -7.13
C LEU A 77 -15.49 12.25 -8.41
N ASN A 78 -16.05 11.46 -9.33
CA ASN A 78 -15.40 11.17 -10.60
C ASN A 78 -15.32 12.43 -11.49
N THR A 79 -16.39 13.22 -11.59
CA THR A 79 -16.35 14.50 -12.30
C THR A 79 -15.36 15.47 -11.67
N MET A 80 -15.24 15.52 -10.34
CA MET A 80 -14.24 16.34 -9.66
C MET A 80 -12.81 15.85 -9.95
N ALA A 81 -12.59 14.54 -10.01
CA ALA A 81 -11.29 13.96 -10.37
C ALA A 81 -10.92 14.27 -11.82
N HIS A 82 -11.85 14.12 -12.76
CA HIS A 82 -11.66 14.51 -14.16
C HIS A 82 -11.35 16.01 -14.30
N ALA A 83 -12.11 16.89 -13.62
CA ALA A 83 -11.83 18.33 -13.65
C ALA A 83 -10.44 18.69 -13.07
N LYS A 84 -9.96 17.95 -12.06
CA LYS A 84 -8.60 18.12 -11.54
C LYS A 84 -7.55 17.65 -12.55
N LEU A 85 -7.79 16.52 -13.22
CA LEU A 85 -6.93 16.02 -14.29
C LEU A 85 -6.84 17.02 -15.45
N ASP A 86 -7.98 17.54 -15.93
CA ASP A 86 -8.02 18.53 -17.02
C ASP A 86 -7.23 19.79 -16.65
N ARG A 87 -7.34 20.28 -15.41
CA ARG A 87 -6.54 21.41 -14.92
C ARG A 87 -5.04 21.11 -14.92
N LEU A 88 -4.65 19.91 -14.49
CA LEU A 88 -3.26 19.49 -14.51
C LEU A 88 -2.73 19.36 -15.94
N GLU A 89 -3.54 18.83 -16.86
CA GLU A 89 -3.21 18.75 -18.30
C GLU A 89 -3.07 20.13 -18.93
N GLN A 90 -3.94 21.08 -18.59
CA GLN A 90 -3.82 22.47 -19.02
C GLN A 90 -2.53 23.12 -18.50
N ILE A 91 -2.19 22.93 -17.22
CA ILE A 91 -0.94 23.46 -16.64
C ILE A 91 0.29 22.90 -17.37
N ILE A 92 0.29 21.61 -17.70
CA ILE A 92 1.37 20.96 -18.47
C ILE A 92 1.45 21.52 -19.89
N THR A 93 0.31 21.80 -20.52
CA THR A 93 0.23 22.34 -21.89
C THR A 93 0.69 23.80 -21.93
N HIS A 94 0.28 24.63 -20.96
CA HIS A 94 0.68 26.04 -20.88
C HIS A 94 2.16 26.22 -20.50
N GLN A 95 2.74 25.35 -19.65
CA GLN A 95 4.19 25.36 -19.39
C GLN A 95 5.04 24.99 -20.61
N SER A 96 4.48 24.35 -21.63
CA SER A 96 5.18 24.09 -22.90
C SER A 96 5.13 25.26 -23.89
N SER A 97 4.39 26.34 -23.58
CA SER A 97 4.10 27.44 -24.51
C SER A 97 4.91 28.72 -24.27
N GLU A 98 5.62 28.85 -23.14
CA GLU A 98 6.40 30.05 -22.82
C GLU A 98 7.90 29.86 -23.09
N THR A 99 8.28 29.90 -24.37
CA THR A 99 9.59 30.42 -24.78
C THR A 99 9.38 31.54 -25.80
N PRO A 100 9.86 32.78 -25.53
CA PRO A 100 9.76 33.85 -26.50
C PRO A 100 10.77 33.61 -27.63
N ILE A 101 10.26 33.39 -28.84
CA ILE A 101 11.08 33.33 -30.06
C ILE A 101 11.36 34.77 -30.51
N ILE A 102 12.63 35.17 -30.46
CA ILE A 102 13.14 36.40 -31.08
C ILE A 102 13.15 36.18 -32.61
N PRO A 103 12.59 37.09 -33.43
CA PRO A 103 12.60 36.94 -34.89
C PRO A 103 13.89 37.52 -35.47
N SER A 104 14.64 36.74 -36.24
CA SER A 104 15.64 37.28 -37.15
C SER A 104 15.51 36.63 -38.52
N ALA A 105 15.44 37.50 -39.52
CA ALA A 105 15.09 37.21 -40.90
C ALA A 105 16.21 36.46 -41.65
N SER A 106 15.83 35.59 -42.61
CA SER A 106 16.20 35.70 -44.04
C SER A 106 15.83 34.44 -44.85
N LEU A 107 14.87 34.65 -45.77
CA LEU A 107 14.71 34.19 -47.16
C LEU A 107 15.35 32.88 -47.68
N HIS A 108 14.47 32.12 -48.36
CA HIS A 108 14.65 31.35 -49.61
C HIS A 108 15.32 29.96 -49.58
N THR A 109 14.47 28.91 -49.66
CA THR A 109 14.29 28.00 -50.83
C THR A 109 13.91 26.60 -50.35
N ARG A 110 12.66 26.20 -50.64
CA ARG A 110 12.16 24.82 -50.57
C ARG A 110 12.60 24.09 -51.85
N PRO A 111 13.13 22.85 -51.77
CA PRO A 111 12.28 21.72 -52.15
C PRO A 111 12.51 20.40 -51.40
N GLN A 112 11.38 19.71 -51.18
CA GLN A 112 11.16 18.25 -51.16
C GLN A 112 11.47 17.48 -49.86
N LEU A 113 10.39 16.91 -49.28
CA LEU A 113 10.39 15.93 -48.20
C LEU A 113 11.03 14.60 -48.68
N PRO A 114 11.58 13.83 -47.73
CA PRO A 114 11.01 12.50 -47.51
C PRO A 114 10.77 12.19 -46.03
N ALA A 115 9.66 11.47 -45.81
CA ALA A 115 9.31 10.68 -44.63
C ALA A 115 9.45 11.38 -43.26
N ALA A 116 8.32 11.80 -42.71
CA ALA A 116 8.18 12.23 -41.33
C ALA A 116 8.70 11.14 -40.37
N ALA A 117 9.97 11.26 -39.97
CA ALA A 117 10.43 10.74 -38.71
C ALA A 117 9.66 11.54 -37.65
N GLU A 118 8.65 10.92 -37.04
CA GLU A 118 7.98 11.48 -35.88
C GLU A 118 9.06 11.95 -34.90
N PRO A 119 9.00 13.20 -34.39
CA PRO A 119 9.91 13.61 -33.34
C PRO A 119 9.68 12.66 -32.19
N ALA A 120 10.67 11.80 -31.92
CA ALA A 120 10.65 10.87 -30.80
C ALA A 120 10.20 11.67 -29.59
N ARG A 121 8.95 11.43 -29.16
CA ARG A 121 8.32 12.16 -28.06
C ARG A 121 9.31 12.01 -26.91
N LYS A 122 10.03 13.07 -26.57
CA LYS A 122 10.88 13.10 -25.39
C LYS A 122 9.91 12.82 -24.26
N ARG A 123 9.91 11.57 -23.80
CA ARG A 123 9.11 11.13 -22.67
C ARG A 123 9.58 12.03 -21.55
N TYR A 124 8.82 13.06 -21.25
CA TYR A 124 8.99 13.82 -20.01
C TYR A 124 8.83 12.76 -18.92
N GLN A 125 9.96 12.25 -18.44
CA GLN A 125 9.98 11.37 -17.30
C GLN A 125 9.62 12.27 -16.13
N THR A 126 8.33 12.43 -15.89
CA THR A 126 7.79 13.09 -14.71
C THR A 126 8.58 12.56 -13.53
N LYS A 127 9.28 13.45 -12.82
CA LYS A 127 10.10 13.07 -11.67
C LYS A 127 9.18 12.34 -10.69
N LYS A 128 9.29 11.02 -10.61
CA LYS A 128 8.47 10.24 -9.68
C LYS A 128 8.85 10.68 -8.27
N SER A 129 7.86 11.13 -7.52
CA SER A 129 8.02 11.52 -6.12
C SER A 129 8.47 10.31 -5.29
N LEU A 130 9.16 10.55 -4.16
CA LEU A 130 9.62 9.47 -3.29
C LEU A 130 8.44 8.71 -2.69
N ARG A 131 7.36 9.43 -2.39
CA ARG A 131 6.08 8.83 -1.99
C ARG A 131 5.59 7.81 -3.02
N ASN A 132 5.60 8.15 -4.31
CA ASN A 132 5.18 7.23 -5.36
C ASN A 132 6.07 5.99 -5.46
N VAL A 133 7.36 6.10 -5.12
CA VAL A 133 8.26 4.93 -5.04
C VAL A 133 7.87 3.99 -3.91
N TRP A 134 7.52 4.54 -2.75
CA TRP A 134 7.01 3.76 -1.62
C TRP A 134 5.72 3.02 -2.00
N TYR A 135 4.79 3.71 -2.66
CA TYR A 135 3.57 3.12 -3.21
C TYR A 135 3.88 2.00 -4.20
N GLU A 136 4.68 2.28 -5.22
CA GLU A 136 5.02 1.30 -6.25
C GLU A 136 5.66 0.06 -5.64
N TRP A 137 6.41 0.18 -4.55
CA TRP A 137 7.04 -0.92 -3.85
C TRP A 137 6.03 -1.81 -3.12
N PHE A 138 5.16 -1.24 -2.29
CA PHE A 138 4.23 -2.01 -1.46
C PHE A 138 2.92 -2.38 -2.17
N ALA A 139 2.53 -1.63 -3.20
CA ALA A 139 1.40 -1.96 -4.07
C ALA A 139 1.80 -2.96 -5.17
N GLU A 140 2.57 -4.01 -4.82
CA GLU A 140 3.12 -4.98 -5.78
C GLU A 140 2.03 -5.64 -6.66
N LYS A 141 0.81 -5.80 -6.11
CA LYS A 141 -0.38 -6.29 -6.85
C LYS A 141 -0.91 -5.34 -7.94
N GLN A 142 -0.46 -4.09 -7.99
CA GLN A 142 -0.98 -3.05 -8.89
C GLN A 142 -0.05 -2.74 -10.08
N ARG A 143 1.09 -3.44 -10.22
CA ARG A 143 2.02 -3.15 -11.34
C ARG A 143 1.51 -3.78 -12.63
N ALA A 144 1.19 -2.94 -13.61
CA ALA A 144 0.75 -3.35 -14.94
C ALA A 144 1.82 -4.06 -15.78
N ALA A 145 3.11 -3.87 -15.45
CA ALA A 145 4.22 -4.45 -16.22
C ALA A 145 5.42 -4.81 -15.31
N PRO A 146 6.19 -5.86 -15.66
CA PRO A 146 7.42 -6.20 -14.96
C PRO A 146 8.46 -5.08 -15.11
N LEU A 147 9.11 -4.73 -14.00
CA LEU A 147 10.16 -3.72 -13.98
C LEU A 147 11.49 -4.31 -14.47
N SER A 148 12.33 -3.46 -15.08
CA SER A 148 13.72 -3.86 -15.38
C SER A 148 14.49 -4.15 -14.09
N ARG A 149 15.45 -5.07 -14.13
CA ARG A 149 16.26 -5.46 -12.96
C ARG A 149 16.91 -4.25 -12.28
N GLN A 150 17.48 -3.34 -13.07
CA GLN A 150 18.09 -2.11 -12.58
C GLN A 150 17.07 -1.24 -11.84
N ARG A 151 15.88 -1.05 -12.42
CA ARG A 151 14.84 -0.23 -11.81
C ARG A 151 14.33 -0.81 -10.51
N LEU A 152 14.16 -2.14 -10.45
CA LEU A 152 13.77 -2.84 -9.23
C LEU A 152 14.81 -2.66 -8.12
N HIS A 153 16.10 -2.73 -8.47
CA HIS A 153 17.19 -2.48 -7.52
C HIS A 153 17.17 -1.05 -6.98
N ASP A 154 16.98 -0.05 -7.86
CA ASP A 154 16.94 1.35 -7.45
C ASP A 154 15.72 1.64 -6.56
N LEU A 155 14.54 1.11 -6.90
CA LEU A 155 13.34 1.23 -6.05
C LEU A 155 13.56 0.57 -4.69
N ARG A 156 14.08 -0.66 -4.68
CA ARG A 156 14.40 -1.37 -3.44
C ARG A 156 15.36 -0.57 -2.57
N ALA A 157 16.43 -0.06 -3.17
CA ALA A 157 17.43 0.72 -2.44
C ALA A 157 16.82 2.01 -1.89
N CYS A 158 16.02 2.70 -2.69
CA CYS A 158 15.31 3.91 -2.26
C CYS A 158 14.39 3.64 -1.06
N VAL A 159 13.56 2.60 -1.13
CA VAL A 159 12.64 2.24 -0.04
C VAL A 159 13.41 1.84 1.22
N CYS A 160 14.52 1.11 1.08
CA CYS A 160 15.38 0.79 2.22
C CYS A 160 15.88 2.07 2.91
N PHE A 161 16.39 3.04 2.14
CA PHE A 161 16.83 4.31 2.71
C PHE A 161 15.68 5.08 3.36
N MET A 162 14.54 5.17 2.69
CA MET A 162 13.36 5.86 3.22
C MET A 162 12.90 5.30 4.58
N ARG A 163 13.03 3.98 4.82
CA ARG A 163 12.73 3.35 6.12
C ARG A 163 13.61 3.88 7.27
N LEU A 164 14.87 4.20 7.00
CA LEU A 164 15.80 4.72 8.01
C LEU A 164 15.40 6.12 8.51
N PHE A 165 14.63 6.85 7.71
CA PHE A 165 14.19 8.21 8.02
C PHE A 165 12.80 8.25 8.68
N LEU A 166 12.35 7.13 9.25
CA LEU A 166 11.10 7.04 10.02
C LEU A 166 11.45 6.87 11.51
N PRO A 167 11.64 7.98 12.26
CA PRO A 167 12.18 7.93 13.62
C PRO A 167 11.26 7.27 14.65
N GLY A 168 9.94 7.23 14.40
CA GLY A 168 8.95 6.65 15.31
C GLY A 168 8.66 5.17 15.09
N GLY A 169 9.32 4.54 14.11
CA GLY A 169 8.89 3.26 13.54
C GLY A 169 7.76 3.44 12.52
N TYR A 170 7.23 2.33 12.03
CA TYR A 170 6.11 2.33 11.08
C TYR A 170 5.36 0.99 11.10
N ASP A 171 4.10 1.02 10.69
CA ASP A 171 3.25 -0.16 10.57
C ASP A 171 2.68 -0.23 9.15
N LEU A 172 3.10 -1.25 8.40
CA LEU A 172 2.62 -1.49 7.02
C LEU A 172 1.34 -2.33 6.95
N VAL A 173 0.88 -2.89 8.07
CA VAL A 173 -0.27 -3.79 8.12
C VAL A 173 -1.53 -3.04 8.52
N SER A 174 -1.45 -2.21 9.57
CA SER A 174 -2.60 -1.47 10.09
C SER A 174 -2.43 0.06 10.00
N GLY A 175 -1.24 0.54 9.66
CA GLY A 175 -0.95 1.96 9.55
C GLY A 175 -1.38 2.59 8.22
N ASP A 176 -1.45 3.93 8.21
CA ASP A 176 -1.69 4.69 6.98
C ASP A 176 -0.43 4.77 6.13
N LEU A 177 -0.41 3.97 5.05
CA LEU A 177 0.67 3.96 4.08
C LEU A 177 0.91 5.35 3.45
N LEU A 178 -0.11 6.21 3.34
CA LEU A 178 0.01 7.57 2.76
C LEU A 178 0.81 8.47 3.68
N GLN A 179 0.51 8.40 4.97
CA GLN A 179 1.24 9.15 5.97
C GLN A 179 2.70 8.68 6.06
N ILE A 180 2.94 7.37 6.13
CA ILE A 180 4.31 6.81 6.19
C ILE A 180 5.13 7.22 4.96
N ALA A 181 4.53 7.14 3.78
CA ALA A 181 5.17 7.56 2.53
C ALA A 181 5.40 9.08 2.48
N SER A 182 4.50 9.88 3.06
CA SER A 182 4.65 11.33 3.17
C SER A 182 5.79 11.71 4.13
N ASP A 183 5.82 11.11 5.32
CA ASP A 183 6.81 11.41 6.35
C ASP A 183 8.22 11.05 5.87
N SER A 184 8.38 9.89 5.24
CA SER A 184 9.66 9.48 4.65
C SER A 184 10.09 10.37 3.48
N GLU A 185 9.15 10.85 2.65
CA GLU A 185 9.42 11.80 1.57
C GLU A 185 9.85 13.18 2.10
N THR A 186 9.35 13.62 3.25
CA THR A 186 9.80 14.86 3.89
C THR A 186 11.16 14.68 4.55
N ASN A 187 11.39 13.57 5.25
CA ASN A 187 12.59 13.39 6.06
C ASN A 187 13.85 13.12 5.22
N VAL A 188 13.75 12.45 4.07
CA VAL A 188 14.91 12.16 3.21
C VAL A 188 15.56 13.45 2.64
N PRO A 189 14.82 14.36 1.98
CA PRO A 189 15.38 15.63 1.51
C PRO A 189 15.89 16.53 2.63
N THR A 190 15.20 16.56 3.78
CA THR A 190 15.66 17.33 4.96
C THR A 190 17.04 16.87 5.41
N PHE A 191 17.26 15.55 5.53
CA PHE A 191 18.59 15.01 5.86
C PHE A 191 19.64 15.38 4.80
N LEU A 192 19.29 15.29 3.52
CA LEU A 192 20.24 15.68 2.46
C LEU A 192 20.61 17.17 2.58
N GLN A 193 19.62 18.03 2.85
CA GLN A 193 19.81 19.47 2.99
C GLN A 193 20.67 19.82 4.21
N GLU A 194 20.47 19.15 5.34
CA GLU A 194 21.33 19.26 6.53
C GLU A 194 22.79 18.91 6.24
N ASN A 195 23.02 18.00 5.28
CA ASN A 195 24.35 17.60 4.81
C ASN A 195 24.84 18.40 3.59
N GLY A 196 24.17 19.51 3.24
CA GLY A 196 24.58 20.43 2.17
C GLY A 196 24.21 20.01 0.75
N GLU A 197 23.31 19.03 0.56
CA GLU A 197 22.91 18.52 -0.75
C GLU A 197 21.39 18.53 -0.96
N SER A 198 20.92 18.80 -2.18
CA SER A 198 19.48 18.71 -2.52
C SER A 198 19.22 17.72 -3.65
N ALA A 199 18.40 16.69 -3.42
CA ALA A 199 18.06 15.70 -4.43
C ALA A 199 16.55 15.49 -4.52
N SER A 200 16.04 15.56 -5.74
CA SER A 200 14.61 15.38 -6.02
C SER A 200 14.31 14.11 -6.83
N ALA A 201 15.28 13.61 -7.60
CA ALA A 201 15.10 12.39 -8.39
C ALA A 201 15.54 11.14 -7.63
N VAL A 202 14.70 10.10 -7.66
CA VAL A 202 14.91 8.80 -7.00
C VAL A 202 16.33 8.24 -7.21
N GLY A 203 16.81 8.22 -8.46
CA GLY A 203 18.15 7.69 -8.76
C GLY A 203 19.27 8.50 -8.10
N ILE A 204 19.13 9.83 -8.06
CA ILE A 204 20.11 10.72 -7.45
C ILE A 204 20.09 10.57 -5.92
N VAL A 205 18.90 10.45 -5.32
CA VAL A 205 18.72 10.15 -3.90
C VAL A 205 19.46 8.86 -3.55
N VAL A 206 19.22 7.77 -4.28
CA VAL A 206 19.90 6.48 -4.02
C VAL A 206 21.43 6.61 -4.12
N VAL A 207 21.94 7.30 -5.14
CA VAL A 207 23.39 7.50 -5.31
C VAL A 207 23.99 8.27 -4.13
N ARG A 208 23.36 9.38 -3.73
CA ARG A 208 23.85 10.23 -2.62
C ARG A 208 23.75 9.54 -1.27
N THR A 209 22.61 8.90 -1.00
CA THR A 209 22.42 8.18 0.26
C THR A 209 23.38 6.98 0.38
N LYS A 210 23.70 6.29 -0.72
CA LYS A 210 24.79 5.29 -0.74
C LYS A 210 26.14 5.91 -0.42
N ARG A 211 26.44 7.10 -0.94
CA ARG A 211 27.70 7.82 -0.62
C ARG A 211 27.76 8.17 0.87
N PHE A 212 26.67 8.68 1.44
CA PHE A 212 26.58 8.95 2.88
C PHE A 212 26.68 7.69 3.74
N ASN A 213 26.14 6.56 3.26
CA ASN A 213 26.32 5.26 3.91
C ASN A 213 27.80 4.87 3.99
N ARG A 214 28.53 4.98 2.87
CA ARG A 214 29.97 4.69 2.81
C ARG A 214 30.81 5.63 3.68
N ALA A 215 30.37 6.88 3.80
CA ALA A 215 31.00 7.86 4.68
C ALA A 215 30.63 7.67 6.17
N GLY A 216 29.71 6.75 6.51
CA GLY A 216 29.27 6.48 7.88
C GLY A 216 28.22 7.45 8.45
N ALA A 217 27.79 8.46 7.68
CA ALA A 217 26.82 9.47 8.14
C ALA A 217 25.42 8.90 8.42
N LEU A 218 25.13 7.67 7.96
CA LEU A 218 23.86 6.97 8.22
C LEU A 218 23.93 5.97 9.37
N ASN A 219 25.11 5.76 9.99
CA ASN A 219 25.29 4.73 11.01
C ASN A 219 24.36 4.91 12.22
N ASP A 220 24.14 6.16 12.65
CA ASP A 220 23.24 6.44 13.77
C ASP A 220 21.77 6.18 13.43
N LYS A 221 21.36 6.45 12.18
CA LYS A 221 20.02 6.11 11.68
C LYS A 221 19.85 4.59 11.56
N ILE A 222 20.88 3.88 11.10
CA ILE A 222 20.88 2.41 11.04
C ILE A 222 20.77 1.82 12.45
N ARG A 223 21.53 2.33 13.43
CA ARG A 223 21.44 1.88 14.83
C ARG A 223 20.05 2.15 15.40
N SER A 224 19.51 3.35 15.18
CA SER A 224 18.15 3.71 15.61
C SER A 224 17.10 2.78 15.01
N TYR A 225 17.25 2.45 13.73
CA TYR A 225 16.37 1.52 13.03
C TYR A 225 16.44 0.09 13.59
N GLN A 226 17.64 -0.38 13.96
CA GLN A 226 17.80 -1.68 14.63
C GLN A 226 17.08 -1.72 15.98
N VAL A 227 17.23 -0.67 16.80
CA VAL A 227 16.53 -0.54 18.09
C VAL A 227 15.00 -0.51 17.89
N LEU A 228 14.51 0.18 16.86
CA LEU A 228 13.08 0.20 16.53
C LEU A 228 12.56 -1.17 16.10
N MET A 229 13.39 -1.99 15.46
CA MET A 229 13.01 -3.37 15.12
C MET A 229 12.95 -4.26 16.35
N GLU A 230 13.96 -4.20 17.22
CA GLU A 230 14.02 -5.00 18.45
C GLU A 230 12.89 -4.66 19.42
N SER A 231 12.51 -3.38 19.49
CA SER A 231 11.37 -2.91 20.29
C SER A 231 9.99 -3.20 19.69
N GLY A 232 9.92 -3.85 18.51
CA GLY A 232 8.66 -4.20 17.86
C GLY A 232 7.87 -2.99 17.31
N ARG A 233 8.51 -1.83 17.17
CA ARG A 233 7.90 -0.60 16.64
C ARG A 233 7.84 -0.56 15.11
N ILE A 234 8.43 -1.56 14.46
CA ILE A 234 8.38 -1.76 13.01
C ILE A 234 7.58 -3.03 12.71
N ILE A 235 6.38 -2.86 12.17
CA ILE A 235 5.53 -3.95 11.72
C ILE A 235 5.63 -4.01 10.19
N ASP A 236 6.54 -4.85 9.70
CA ASP A 236 6.84 -5.01 8.27
C ASP A 236 6.85 -6.48 7.85
N ASN A 237 5.86 -6.87 7.03
CA ASN A 237 5.75 -8.22 6.48
C ASN A 237 6.61 -8.45 5.23
N SER A 238 7.36 -7.45 4.75
CA SER A 238 8.23 -7.59 3.56
C SER A 238 9.27 -8.69 3.78
N PRO A 239 9.71 -9.41 2.74
CA PRO A 239 10.79 -10.37 2.87
C PRO A 239 12.05 -9.75 3.51
N PRO A 240 12.77 -10.44 4.41
CA PRO A 240 13.96 -9.91 5.09
C PRO A 240 15.04 -9.40 4.12
N ALA A 241 15.16 -10.05 2.96
CA ALA A 241 16.04 -9.60 1.87
C ALA A 241 15.75 -8.13 1.50
N SER A 242 14.48 -7.76 1.41
CA SER A 242 14.02 -6.41 1.07
C SER A 242 14.22 -5.38 2.18
N ARG A 243 14.65 -5.78 3.39
CA ARG A 243 14.79 -4.89 4.55
C ARG A 243 16.24 -4.45 4.83
N PHE A 244 17.22 -5.35 4.74
CA PHE A 244 18.59 -5.07 5.25
C PHE A 244 19.75 -5.28 4.26
N LYS A 245 19.61 -6.15 3.26
CA LYS A 245 20.76 -6.54 2.41
C LYS A 245 21.30 -5.42 1.52
N VAL A 246 20.64 -4.26 1.44
CA VAL A 246 21.13 -3.12 0.64
C VAL A 246 22.26 -2.35 1.35
N PHE A 247 22.37 -2.45 2.67
CA PHE A 247 23.31 -1.64 3.47
C PHE A 247 24.70 -2.26 3.66
N MET A 248 24.89 -3.53 3.30
CA MET A 248 26.07 -4.33 3.70
C MET A 248 27.14 -4.53 2.61
N ASN A 249 27.14 -3.75 1.52
CA ASN A 249 28.25 -3.76 0.54
C ASN A 249 28.83 -2.36 0.30
#